data_AF-A0ABD7HK57-F1
#
_entry.id   AF-A0ABD7HK57-F1
#
_cell.length_a   1.000
_cell.length_b   1.000
_cell.length_c   1.000
_cell.angle_alpha   90.00
_cell.angle_beta   90.00
_cell.angle_gamma   90.00
#
_symmetry.space_group_name_H-M   'P 1'
#
loop_
_entity.id
_entity.type
_entity.pdbx_description
1 polymer ?
#
loop_
_entity_poly.entity_id
_entity_poly.type
_entity_poly.pdbx_seq_one_letter_code
_entity_poly.pdbx_strand_id
1 'polypeptide(L)' 'MATGCVVEPASKPMASWRSELGSLKARGVAEGDERVRECREALAYWKVRQAIDAVRGRLSPIGIDVLVAELLGMVR' A
#
# COMPACT_ATOMS: atom_id res chain seq x y z
N MET A 1 -21.97 -5.78 -0.95
CA MET A 1 -20.74 -5.57 -0.16
C MET A 1 -19.64 -6.35 -0.86
N ALA A 2 -18.79 -5.69 -1.65
CA ALA A 2 -17.70 -6.38 -2.34
C ALA A 2 -16.57 -6.58 -1.33
N THR A 3 -16.45 -7.81 -0.83
CA THR A 3 -15.27 -8.27 -0.10
C THR A 3 -14.08 -8.11 -1.04
N GLY A 4 -13.35 -7.00 -0.89
CA GLY A 4 -12.20 -6.71 -1.73
C GLY A 4 -11.18 -7.83 -1.59
N CYS A 5 -10.73 -8.37 -2.72
CA CYS A 5 -9.66 -9.34 -2.78
C CYS A 5 -8.47 -8.86 -1.92
N VAL A 6 -8.18 -9.64 -0.87
CA VAL A 6 -7.16 -9.37 0.14
C VAL A 6 -5.80 -9.72 -0.46
N VAL A 7 -5.33 -8.95 -1.43
CA VAL A 7 -3.97 -9.16 -1.95
C VAL A 7 -2.99 -8.76 -0.87
N GLU A 8 -2.10 -9.67 -0.47
CA GLU A 8 -1.01 -9.33 0.44
C GLU A 8 -0.06 -8.36 -0.30
N PRO A 9 0.09 -7.10 0.15
CA PRO A 9 0.89 -6.10 -0.56
C PRO A 9 2.36 -6.50 -0.77
N ALA A 10 2.88 -7.30 0.17
CA ALA A 10 4.25 -7.77 0.20
C ALA A 10 4.48 -9.05 -0.64
N SER A 11 3.44 -9.64 -1.23
CA SER A 11 3.55 -10.87 -2.04
C SER A 11 4.42 -10.71 -3.30
N LYS A 12 4.60 -9.47 -3.78
CA LYS A 12 5.49 -9.13 -4.90
C LYS A 12 6.32 -7.89 -4.57
N PRO A 13 7.54 -7.76 -5.15
CA PRO A 13 8.32 -6.53 -5.07
C PRO A 13 7.58 -5.31 -5.65
N MET A 14 7.87 -4.11 -5.14
CA MET A 14 7.29 -2.86 -5.64
C MET A 14 7.41 -2.70 -7.17
N ALA A 15 8.56 -3.04 -7.74
CA ALA A 15 8.79 -2.94 -9.18
C ALA A 15 7.82 -3.82 -9.99
N SER A 16 7.54 -5.03 -9.51
CA SER A 16 6.58 -5.95 -10.13
C SER A 16 5.17 -5.37 -10.12
N TRP A 17 4.73 -4.80 -9.00
CA TRP A 17 3.43 -4.10 -8.92
C TRP A 17 3.33 -2.89 -9.85
N ARG A 18 4.42 -2.11 -9.99
CA ARG A 18 4.46 -0.98 -10.93
C ARG A 18 4.33 -1.45 -12.38
N SER A 19 5.06 -2.49 -12.76
CA SER A 19 5.00 -3.07 -14.09
C SER A 19 3.60 -3.63 -14.40
N GLU A 20 2.98 -4.32 -13.43
CA GLU A 20 1.62 -4.86 -13.57
C GLU A 20 0.58 -3.75 -13.75
N LEU A 21 0.63 -2.70 -12.94
CA LEU A 21 -0.22 -1.52 -13.10
C LEU A 21 -0.01 -0.83 -14.45
N GLY A 22 1.24 -0.72 -14.90
CA GLY A 22 1.57 -0.18 -16.23
C GLY A 22 0.93 -1.00 -17.36
N SER A 23 1.04 -2.32 -17.29
CA SER A 23 0.42 -3.25 -18.25
C SER A 23 -1.11 -3.20 -18.22
N LEU A 24 -1.73 -3.05 -17.05
CA LEU A 24 -3.19 -2.84 -16.92
C LEU A 24 -3.63 -1.55 -17.62
N LYS A 25 -2.92 -0.45 -17.38
CA LYS A 25 -3.20 0.85 -18.02
C LYS A 25 -2.99 0.84 -19.53
N ALA A 26 -1.93 0.21 -20.02
CA ALA A 26 -1.66 0.09 -21.45
C ALA A 26 -2.76 -0.68 -22.19
N ARG A 27 -3.45 -1.61 -21.51
CA ARG A 27 -4.60 -2.35 -22.03
C ARG A 27 -5.93 -1.60 -21.90
N GLY A 28 -5.94 -0.37 -21.37
CA GLY A 28 -7.15 0.42 -21.17
C GLY A 28 -8.07 -0.13 -20.07
N VAL A 29 -7.54 -0.90 -19.12
CA VAL A 29 -8.33 -1.41 -18.00
C VAL A 29 -8.84 -0.26 -17.15
N ALA A 30 -10.13 -0.30 -16.81
CA ALA A 30 -10.80 0.77 -16.09
C ALA A 30 -10.23 0.97 -14.68
N GLU A 31 -10.30 2.21 -14.21
CA GLU A 31 -9.77 2.62 -12.91
C GLU A 31 -10.45 1.93 -11.71
N GLY A 32 -11.70 1.52 -11.88
CA GLY A 32 -12.48 0.77 -10.89
C GLY A 32 -12.33 -0.75 -10.98
N ASP A 33 -11.54 -1.27 -11.93
CA ASP A 33 -11.22 -2.70 -12.00
C ASP A 33 -10.46 -3.13 -10.75
N GLU A 34 -10.83 -4.29 -10.20
CA GLU A 34 -10.26 -4.81 -8.96
C GLU A 34 -8.73 -4.93 -9.03
N ARG A 35 -8.17 -5.37 -10.17
CA ARG A 35 -6.72 -5.53 -10.34
C ARG A 35 -5.98 -4.19 -10.29
N VAL A 36 -6.61 -3.13 -10.79
CA VAL A 36 -6.06 -1.77 -10.72
C VAL A 36 -6.07 -1.27 -9.28
N ARG A 37 -7.16 -1.53 -8.54
CA ARG A 37 -7.25 -1.21 -7.11
C ARG A 37 -6.19 -1.96 -6.30
N GLU A 38 -6.07 -3.27 -6.47
CA GLU A 38 -5.07 -4.10 -5.79
C GLU A 38 -3.64 -3.58 -6.02
N CYS A 39 -3.27 -3.29 -7.27
CA CYS A 39 -1.96 -2.74 -7.58
C CYS A 39 -1.72 -1.41 -6.85
N ARG A 40 -2.73 -0.55 -6.74
CA ARG A 40 -2.60 0.75 -6.07
C ARG A 40 -2.46 0.61 -4.57
N GLU A 41 -3.26 -0.24 -3.95
CA GLU A 41 -3.18 -0.55 -2.53
C GLU A 41 -1.80 -1.12 -2.18
N ALA A 42 -1.31 -2.07 -2.99
CA ALA A 42 0.02 -2.64 -2.82
C ALA A 42 1.13 -1.58 -2.96
N LEU A 43 1.02 -0.69 -3.95
CA LEU A 43 1.99 0.39 -4.14
C LEU A 43 1.94 1.44 -3.02
N ALA A 44 0.77 1.72 -2.44
CA ALA A 44 0.64 2.60 -1.29
C ALA A 44 1.38 2.01 -0.08
N TYR A 45 1.20 0.73 0.20
CA TYR A 45 1.97 0.01 1.22
C TYR A 45 3.48 0.14 1.01
N TRP A 46 3.98 -0.11 -0.21
CA TRP A 46 5.42 -0.04 -0.48
C TRP A 46 6.00 1.36 -0.27
N LYS A 47 5.24 2.42 -0.59
CA LYS A 47 5.66 3.80 -0.33
C LYS A 47 5.79 4.08 1.17
N VAL A 48 4.78 3.68 1.96
CA VAL A 48 4.80 3.85 3.42
C VAL A 48 5.94 3.04 4.03
N ARG A 49 6.13 1.79 3.60
CA ARG A 49 7.24 0.95 4.05
C ARG A 49 8.61 1.59 3.81
N GLN A 50 8.85 2.16 2.62
CA GLN A 50 10.12 2.86 2.35
C GLN A 50 10.33 4.07 3.26
N ALA A 51 9.28 4.84 3.52
CA ALA A 51 9.34 5.96 4.46
C ALA A 51 9.68 5.49 5.89
N ILE A 52 9.06 4.40 6.34
CA ILE A 52 9.35 3.78 7.65
C ILE A 52 10.80 3.28 7.68
N ASP A 53 11.26 2.57 6.66
CA ASP A 53 12.62 2.02 6.62
C ASP A 53 13.68 3.13 6.67
N ALA A 54 13.41 4.31 6.11
CA ALA A 54 14.31 5.47 6.19
C ALA A 54 14.45 6.08 7.60
N VAL A 55 13.45 5.90 8.47
CA VAL A 55 13.45 6.44 9.85
C VAL A 55 13.51 5.35 10.92
N ARG A 56 13.59 4.08 10.52
CA ARG A 56 13.60 2.92 11.41
C ARG A 56 14.73 3.06 12.43
N GLY A 57 14.41 2.82 13.70
CA GLY A 57 15.34 2.99 14.83
C GLY A 57 15.47 4.40 15.38
N ARG A 58 14.86 5.41 14.72
CA ARG A 58 14.74 6.79 15.26
C ARG A 58 13.38 7.07 15.90
N LEU A 59 12.41 6.19 15.69
CA LEU A 59 11.09 6.27 16.31
C LEU A 59 11.17 5.80 17.76
N SER A 60 10.65 6.62 18.68
CA SER A 60 10.41 6.19 20.06
C SER A 60 9.21 5.23 20.11
N PRO A 61 9.08 4.39 21.16
CA PRO A 61 7.92 3.53 21.33
C PRO A 61 6.58 4.29 21.27
N ILE A 62 6.49 5.44 21.95
CA ILE A 62 5.29 6.29 21.95
C ILE A 62 4.98 6.81 20.53
N GLY A 63 6.00 7.16 19.75
CA GLY A 63 5.81 7.59 18.37
C GLY A 63 5.25 6.48 17.47
N ILE A 64 5.63 5.23 17.72
CA ILE A 64 5.05 4.07 17.03
C ILE A 64 3.57 3.92 17.38
N ASP A 65 3.21 4.02 18.66
CA ASP A 65 1.81 3.88 19.11
C ASP A 65 0.91 4.94 18.48
N VAL A 66 1.37 6.20 18.41
CA VAL A 66 0.63 7.28 17.74
C VAL A 66 0.45 7.01 16.25
N LEU A 67 1.50 6.58 15.55
CA LEU A 67 1.41 6.23 14.12
C LEU A 67 0.44 5.06 13.86
N VAL A 68 0.41 4.05 14.73
CA VAL A 68 -0.55 2.95 14.64
C VAL A 68 -1.97 3.47 14.83
N ALA A 69 -2.20 4.34 15.83
CA ALA A 69 -3.52 4.92 16.08
C ALA A 69 -3.99 5.81 14.91
N GLU A 70 -3.10 6.60 14.31
CA GLU A 70 -3.39 7.39 13.10
C GLU A 70 -3.79 6.50 11.91
N LEU A 71 -3.03 5.43 11.64
CA LEU A 71 -3.31 4.51 10.53
C LEU A 71 -4.64 3.74 10.72
N LEU A 72 -5.04 3.51 11.97
CA LEU A 72 -6.34 2.91 12.31
C LEU A 72 -7.49 3.93 12.32
N GLY A 73 -7.21 5.22 12.07
CA GLY A 73 -8.21 6.28 12.12
C GLY A 73 -8.71 6.62 13.53
N MET A 74 -7.94 6.28 14.55
CA MET A 74 -8.26 6.50 15.97
C MET A 74 -7.79 7.87 16.49
N VAL A 75 -7.01 8.61 15.70
CA VAL A 75 -6.53 9.96 15.99
C VAL A 75 -7.08 10.91 14.93
N ARG A 76 -7.65 12.04 15.34
CA ARG A 76 -8.16 13.10 14.47
C ARG A 76 -7.53 14.44 14.80
#